data_AF-A0A1H0SQU4-F1
#
_entry.id   AF-A0A1H0SQU4-F1
#
_cell.length_a   1.000
_cell.length_b   1.000
_cell.length_c   1.000
_cell.angle_alpha   90.00
_cell.angle_beta   90.00
_cell.angle_gamma   90.00
#
_symmetry.space_group_name_H-M   'P 1'
#
loop_
_entity.id
_entity.type
_entity.pdbx_description
1 polymer ?
#
loop_
_entity_poly.entity_id
_entity_poly.type
_entity_poly.pdbx_seq_one_letter_code
_entity_poly.pdbx_strand_id
1 'polypeptide(L)'
;MRHSAFTAVYDACVLYPAPLRDFLMWLALSGRFRAKWSMKIHNEWKRNLLKNRPDLTIEQLNRTSELMDVAVPDACVTGYEELIAGLTLPDADDRHVLAAAIRCDASVIVTFNRKDFPCSALGVYDIEAQHRDEFVSNLFDLDPAGSGLCGSTPTKTAEGAAHGYQHLPRPYVSTRFGSVSQSAERLPTDALRRDTEATTTHTHQTRH
;
A
#
# COMPACT_ATOMS: atom_id res chain seq x y z
N MET A 1 7.38 0.55 -22.65
CA MET A 1 7.64 1.20 -21.36
C MET A 1 7.27 0.21 -20.27
N ARG A 2 8.20 -0.17 -19.38
CA ARG A 2 7.81 -0.91 -18.18
C ARG A 2 7.05 0.10 -17.32
N HIS A 3 5.75 -0.08 -17.14
CA HIS A 3 5.02 0.71 -16.15
C HIS A 3 5.73 0.50 -14.82
N SER A 4 6.10 1.59 -14.15
CA SER A 4 6.56 1.52 -12.76
C SER A 4 5.46 0.83 -11.98
N ALA A 5 5.76 -0.33 -11.40
CA ALA A 5 4.82 -1.08 -10.59
C ALA A 5 4.24 -0.13 -9.53
N PHE A 6 2.92 -0.12 -9.33
CA PHE A 6 2.32 0.73 -8.30
C PHE A 6 2.59 0.13 -6.90
N THR A 7 2.44 0.94 -5.85
CA THR A 7 2.61 0.48 -4.45
C THR A 7 1.23 0.20 -3.85
N ALA A 8 1.09 -0.93 -3.16
CA ALA A 8 -0.13 -1.27 -2.42
C ALA A 8 0.19 -1.59 -0.95
N VAL A 9 -0.54 -1.01 -0.01
CA VAL A 9 -0.46 -1.32 1.42
C VAL A 9 -1.51 -2.34 1.80
N TYR A 10 -1.12 -3.36 2.56
CA TYR A 10 -2.05 -4.31 3.14
C TYR A 10 -2.52 -3.87 4.52
N ASP A 11 -3.84 -3.85 4.69
CA ASP A 11 -4.47 -3.68 6.00
C ASP A 11 -4.35 -4.97 6.85
N ALA A 12 -4.39 -4.85 8.18
CA ALA A 12 -4.36 -5.98 9.10
C ALA A 12 -5.52 -6.95 8.85
N CYS A 13 -6.70 -6.45 8.45
CA CYS A 13 -7.88 -7.27 8.22
C CYS A 13 -7.68 -8.28 7.06
N VAL A 14 -6.88 -7.95 6.03
CA VAL A 14 -6.63 -8.85 4.89
C VAL A 14 -5.51 -9.86 5.18
N LEU A 15 -4.64 -9.57 6.15
CA LEU A 15 -3.57 -10.47 6.61
C LEU A 15 -4.03 -11.45 7.70
N TYR A 16 -5.19 -11.19 8.32
CA TYR A 16 -5.76 -12.02 9.37
C TYR A 16 -6.10 -13.46 8.88
N PRO A 17 -6.89 -13.68 7.81
CA PRO A 17 -7.20 -15.04 7.35
C PRO A 17 -5.98 -15.67 6.67
N ALA A 18 -5.50 -16.81 7.17
CA ALA A 18 -4.32 -17.47 6.63
C ALA A 18 -4.37 -17.75 5.11
N PRO A 19 -5.48 -18.27 4.54
CA PRO A 19 -5.54 -18.50 3.09
C PRO A 19 -5.42 -17.22 2.26
N LEU A 20 -5.99 -16.11 2.76
CA LEU A 20 -5.94 -14.82 2.05
C LEU A 20 -4.54 -14.22 2.13
N ARG A 21 -3.92 -14.25 3.31
CA ARG A 21 -2.55 -13.79 3.50
C ARG A 21 -1.58 -14.53 2.58
N ASP A 22 -1.66 -15.86 2.54
CA ASP A 22 -0.77 -16.68 1.72
C ASP A 22 -0.94 -16.35 0.23
N PHE A 23 -2.19 -16.13 -0.21
CA PHE A 23 -2.49 -15.71 -1.58
C PHE A 23 -1.95 -14.30 -1.90
N LEU A 24 -2.16 -13.32 -1.02
CA LEU A 24 -1.63 -11.97 -1.19
C LEU A 24 -0.10 -11.95 -1.21
N MET A 25 0.54 -12.76 -0.37
CA MET A 25 1.99 -12.94 -0.40
C MET A 25 2.47 -13.54 -1.72
N TRP A 26 1.76 -14.52 -2.26
CA TRP A 26 2.07 -15.07 -3.59
C TRP A 26 1.94 -13.99 -4.69
N LEU A 27 0.92 -13.14 -4.62
CA LEU A 27 0.77 -12.00 -5.54
C LEU A 27 1.89 -10.97 -5.38
N ALA A 28 2.31 -10.67 -4.15
CA ALA A 28 3.42 -9.75 -3.88
C ALA A 28 4.73 -10.25 -4.52
N LEU A 29 4.96 -11.56 -4.49
CA LEU A 29 6.12 -12.20 -5.13
C LEU A 29 6.08 -12.19 -6.67
N SER A 30 4.92 -11.91 -7.28
CA SER A 30 4.79 -11.84 -8.74
C SER A 30 5.48 -10.62 -9.37
N GLY A 31 5.85 -9.62 -8.57
CA GLY A 31 6.51 -8.40 -9.03
C GLY A 31 5.62 -7.42 -9.81
N ARG A 32 4.30 -7.67 -9.88
CA ARG A 32 3.33 -6.80 -10.58
C ARG A 32 3.06 -5.47 -9.87
N PHE A 33 3.24 -5.45 -8.55
CA PHE A 33 3.10 -4.28 -7.68
C PHE A 33 4.09 -4.41 -6.51
N ARG A 34 4.33 -3.33 -5.77
CA ARG A 34 5.12 -3.35 -4.54
C ARG A 34 4.17 -3.48 -3.36
N ALA A 35 4.12 -4.64 -2.73
CA ALA A 35 3.40 -4.82 -1.46
C ALA A 35 4.15 -4.11 -0.32
N LYS A 36 3.40 -3.46 0.56
CA LYS A 36 3.90 -2.76 1.74
C LYS A 36 3.02 -3.06 2.96
N TRP A 37 3.61 -3.03 4.13
CA TRP A 37 2.94 -3.13 5.43
C TRP A 37 3.80 -2.44 6.50
N SER A 38 3.28 -2.29 7.71
CA SER A 38 4.06 -1.75 8.84
C SER A 38 4.14 -2.75 9.98
N MET A 39 5.09 -2.54 10.90
CA MET A 39 5.18 -3.34 12.13
C MET A 39 3.89 -3.27 12.97
N LYS A 40 3.19 -2.13 12.94
CA LYS A 40 1.91 -1.97 13.67
C LYS A 40 0.80 -2.81 13.02
N ILE A 41 0.73 -2.85 11.69
CA ILE A 41 -0.17 -3.76 10.95
C ILE A 41 0.14 -5.22 11.32
N HIS A 42 1.42 -5.61 11.36
CA HIS A 42 1.83 -6.94 11.81
C HIS A 42 1.31 -7.27 13.20
N ASN A 43 1.54 -6.36 14.15
CA ASN A 43 1.12 -6.58 15.53
C ASN A 43 -0.40 -6.65 15.67
N GLU A 44 -1.15 -5.95 14.83
CA GLU A 44 -2.60 -5.94 14.88
C GLU A 44 -3.22 -7.26 14.42
N TRP A 45 -2.86 -7.77 13.23
CA TRP A 45 -3.42 -9.04 12.78
C TRP A 45 -2.97 -10.21 13.66
N LYS A 46 -1.73 -10.17 14.20
CA LYS A 46 -1.23 -11.16 15.16
C LYS A 46 -2.04 -11.16 16.45
N ARG A 47 -2.27 -9.98 17.03
CA ARG A 47 -3.06 -9.80 18.26
C ARG A 47 -4.49 -10.30 18.08
N ASN A 48 -5.11 -9.99 16.94
CA ASN A 48 -6.48 -10.40 16.66
C ASN A 48 -6.57 -11.92 16.43
N LEU A 49 -5.57 -12.55 15.80
CA LEU A 49 -5.52 -14.01 15.66
C LEU A 49 -5.40 -14.71 17.01
N LEU A 50 -4.50 -14.27 17.90
CA LEU A 50 -4.32 -14.88 19.23
C LEU A 50 -5.59 -14.83 20.08
N LYS A 51 -6.43 -13.79 19.92
CA LYS A 51 -7.73 -13.69 20.59
C LYS A 51 -8.71 -14.77 20.15
N ASN A 52 -8.68 -15.15 18.87
CA ASN A 52 -9.68 -16.04 18.25
C ASN A 52 -9.17 -17.48 18.04
N ARG A 53 -7.85 -17.70 18.14
CA ARG A 53 -7.15 -18.97 17.91
C ARG A 53 -6.14 -19.22 19.04
N PRO A 54 -6.60 -19.66 20.23
CA PRO A 54 -5.72 -19.92 21.37
C PRO A 54 -4.78 -21.13 21.14
N ASP A 55 -5.01 -21.90 20.07
CA ASP A 55 -4.13 -22.96 19.56
C ASP A 55 -2.82 -22.41 18.97
N LEU A 56 -2.78 -21.13 18.60
CA LEU A 56 -1.61 -20.48 18.04
C LEU A 56 -0.77 -19.79 19.12
N THR A 57 0.55 -19.87 18.98
CA THR A 57 1.47 -19.14 19.87
C THR A 57 1.99 -17.87 19.21
N ILE A 58 2.40 -16.89 20.01
CA ILE A 58 2.98 -15.64 19.50
C ILE A 58 4.26 -15.92 18.70
N GLU A 59 5.04 -16.94 19.08
CA GLU A 59 6.27 -17.34 18.38
C GLU A 59 5.97 -17.84 16.97
N GLN A 60 4.91 -18.64 16.78
CA GLN A 60 4.48 -19.09 15.44
C GLN A 60 4.08 -17.91 14.55
N LEU A 61 3.38 -16.93 15.12
CA LEU A 61 2.94 -15.74 14.40
C LEU A 61 4.11 -14.80 14.08
N ASN A 62 5.07 -14.64 15.00
CA ASN A 62 6.29 -13.87 14.76
C ASN A 62 7.13 -14.48 13.65
N ARG A 63 7.34 -15.80 13.69
CA ARG A 63 8.00 -16.54 12.61
C ARG A 63 7.30 -16.31 11.26
N THR A 64 5.97 -16.27 11.27
CA THR A 64 5.19 -15.99 10.05
C THR A 64 5.45 -14.58 9.52
N SER A 65 5.40 -13.55 10.38
CA SER A 65 5.71 -12.17 9.95
C SER A 65 7.16 -12.02 9.47
N GLU A 66 8.12 -12.67 10.13
CA GLU A 66 9.53 -12.66 9.73
C GLU A 66 9.73 -13.28 8.34
N LEU A 67 9.05 -14.39 8.05
CA LEU A 67 9.08 -15.00 6.72
C LEU A 67 8.46 -14.10 5.65
N MET A 68 7.42 -13.33 5.99
CA MET A 68 6.85 -12.33 5.07
C MET A 68 7.86 -11.23 4.75
N ASP A 69 8.51 -10.67 5.77
CA ASP A 69 9.52 -9.62 5.63
C ASP A 69 10.74 -10.09 4.83
N VAL A 70 11.17 -11.34 5.01
CA VAL A 70 12.25 -11.94 4.21
C VAL A 70 11.83 -12.18 2.76
N ALA A 71 10.58 -12.59 2.54
CA ALA A 71 10.08 -12.91 1.20
C ALA A 71 9.91 -11.66 0.33
N VAL A 72 9.53 -10.53 0.91
CA VAL A 72 9.36 -9.25 0.19
C VAL A 72 10.27 -8.19 0.82
N PRO A 73 11.51 -8.05 0.32
CA PRO A 73 12.42 -7.02 0.77
C PRO A 73 11.80 -5.62 0.67
N ASP A 74 12.15 -4.77 1.62
CA ASP A 74 11.65 -3.39 1.76
C ASP A 74 10.13 -3.25 1.97
N ALA A 75 9.38 -4.34 2.22
CA ALA A 75 7.93 -4.26 2.42
C ALA A 75 7.54 -3.50 3.70
N CYS A 76 8.36 -3.59 4.75
CA CYS A 76 8.08 -2.96 6.04
C CYS A 76 8.37 -1.45 6.00
N VAL A 77 7.30 -0.65 6.13
CA VAL A 77 7.33 0.81 6.14
C VAL A 77 7.59 1.32 7.56
N THR A 78 8.52 2.28 7.67
CA THR A 78 8.90 2.94 8.93
C THR A 78 8.87 4.47 8.78
N GLY A 79 8.80 5.20 9.89
CA GLY A 79 8.83 6.66 9.90
C GLY A 79 7.55 7.30 9.38
N TYR A 80 6.41 6.62 9.57
CA TYR A 80 5.07 7.14 9.26
C TYR A 80 4.36 7.68 10.51
N GLU A 81 4.93 7.48 11.70
CA GLU A 81 4.31 7.72 12.99
C GLU A 81 3.95 9.20 13.18
N GLU A 82 4.78 10.13 12.70
CA GLU A 82 4.55 11.57 12.76
C GLU A 82 3.31 12.02 11.97
N LEU A 83 2.95 11.28 10.92
CA LEU A 83 1.79 11.60 10.07
C LEU A 83 0.47 11.26 10.78
N ILE A 84 0.46 10.30 11.70
CA ILE A 84 -0.76 9.77 12.34
C ILE A 84 -1.58 10.89 13.01
N ALA A 85 -0.90 11.84 13.66
CA ALA A 85 -1.54 12.92 14.40
C ALA A 85 -2.33 13.89 13.50
N GLY A 86 -1.92 14.05 12.24
CA GLY A 86 -2.57 14.93 11.27
C GLY A 86 -3.70 14.28 10.47
N LEU A 87 -3.89 12.96 10.60
CA LEU A 87 -4.90 12.23 9.85
C LEU A 87 -6.22 12.16 10.61
N THR A 88 -7.31 12.29 9.87
CA THR A 88 -8.68 12.13 10.38
C THR A 88 -9.37 11.03 9.58
N LEU A 89 -9.69 9.93 10.25
CA LEU A 89 -10.49 8.82 9.72
C LEU A 89 -11.65 8.53 10.68
N PRO A 90 -12.72 7.84 10.21
CA PRO A 90 -13.82 7.42 11.08
C PRO A 90 -13.36 6.59 12.28
N ASP A 91 -12.36 5.73 12.08
CA ASP A 91 -11.67 5.00 13.14
C ASP A 91 -10.27 5.59 13.36
N ALA A 92 -9.95 5.88 14.62
CA ALA A 92 -8.67 6.41 15.03
C ALA A 92 -7.54 5.36 14.91
N ASP A 93 -7.88 4.08 15.02
CA ASP A 93 -6.91 2.99 14.89
C ASP A 93 -6.44 2.83 13.45
N ASP A 94 -7.29 3.04 12.44
CA ASP A 94 -6.93 2.89 11.01
C ASP A 94 -5.99 3.97 10.46
N ARG A 95 -5.81 5.08 11.19
CA ARG A 95 -4.94 6.18 10.77
C ARG A 95 -3.50 5.75 10.52
N HIS A 96 -3.04 4.71 11.20
CA HIS A 96 -1.70 4.19 11.01
C HIS A 96 -1.50 3.49 9.66
N VAL A 97 -2.55 2.87 9.10
CA VAL A 97 -2.53 2.26 7.77
C VAL A 97 -2.41 3.34 6.71
N LEU A 98 -3.24 4.40 6.83
CA LEU A 98 -3.18 5.55 5.93
C LEU A 98 -1.83 6.29 6.02
N ALA A 99 -1.30 6.50 7.23
CA ALA A 99 0.01 7.10 7.43
C ALA A 99 1.11 6.29 6.74
N ALA A 100 1.10 4.97 6.88
CA ALA A 100 2.04 4.08 6.20
C ALA A 100 1.89 4.16 4.67
N ALA A 101 0.65 4.23 4.17
CA ALA A 101 0.35 4.38 2.75
C ALA A 101 0.91 5.70 2.17
N ILE A 102 0.69 6.82 2.86
CA ILE A 102 1.25 8.13 2.48
C ILE A 102 2.78 8.07 2.50
N ARG A 103 3.38 7.49 3.54
CA ARG A 103 4.84 7.43 3.71
C ARG A 103 5.55 6.67 2.59
N CYS A 104 4.90 5.70 1.96
CA CYS A 104 5.49 4.86 0.92
C CYS A 104 4.94 5.14 -0.49
N ASP A 105 4.28 6.29 -0.69
CA ASP A 105 3.64 6.69 -1.95
C ASP A 105 2.75 5.57 -2.52
N ALA A 106 1.93 4.98 -1.65
CA ALA A 106 0.98 3.96 -2.05
C ALA A 106 -0.12 4.55 -2.91
N SER A 107 -0.54 3.80 -3.93
CA SER A 107 -1.73 4.16 -4.72
C SER A 107 -2.97 3.45 -4.17
N VAL A 108 -2.79 2.31 -3.48
CA VAL A 108 -3.88 1.45 -3.02
C VAL A 108 -3.67 1.00 -1.58
N ILE A 109 -4.72 1.05 -0.77
CA ILE A 109 -4.86 0.31 0.49
C ILE A 109 -5.80 -0.87 0.21
N VAL A 110 -5.31 -2.09 0.44
CA VAL A 110 -6.12 -3.31 0.29
C VAL A 110 -6.73 -3.65 1.65
N THR A 111 -8.05 -3.55 1.74
CA THR A 111 -8.82 -3.74 2.98
C THR A 111 -10.12 -4.51 2.73
N PHE A 112 -10.74 -5.04 3.78
CA PHE A 112 -12.14 -5.48 3.73
C PHE A 112 -13.11 -4.33 3.97
N ASN A 113 -12.73 -3.35 4.78
CA ASN A 113 -13.64 -2.36 5.32
C ASN A 113 -13.45 -1.00 4.64
N ARG A 114 -13.93 -0.88 3.40
CA ARG A 114 -13.85 0.40 2.65
C ARG A 114 -14.50 1.60 3.38
N LYS A 115 -15.44 1.34 4.28
CA LYS A 115 -16.09 2.38 5.11
C LYS A 115 -15.11 3.07 6.09
N ASP A 116 -14.06 2.36 6.50
CA ASP A 116 -13.05 2.86 7.44
C ASP A 116 -12.06 3.80 6.71
N PHE A 117 -12.03 3.72 5.38
CA PHE A 117 -11.19 4.52 4.50
C PHE A 117 -12.04 5.26 3.43
N PRO A 118 -12.81 6.29 3.81
CA PRO A 118 -13.69 6.99 2.88
C PRO A 118 -12.89 7.77 1.83
N CYS A 119 -13.37 7.77 0.58
CA CYS A 119 -12.69 8.45 -0.54
C CYS A 119 -12.44 9.95 -0.29
N SER A 120 -13.28 10.61 0.50
CA SER A 120 -13.08 12.02 0.89
C SER A 120 -11.83 12.24 1.74
N ALA A 121 -11.43 11.26 2.56
CA ALA A 121 -10.22 11.33 3.37
C ALA A 121 -8.97 10.91 2.60
N LEU A 122 -9.10 9.93 1.69
CA LEU A 122 -7.97 9.40 0.92
C LEU A 122 -7.62 10.23 -0.31
N GLY A 123 -8.62 10.84 -0.96
CA GLY A 123 -8.45 11.50 -2.26
C GLY A 123 -7.50 12.70 -2.23
N VAL A 124 -7.25 13.29 -1.05
CA VAL A 124 -6.25 14.36 -0.88
C VAL A 124 -4.82 13.85 -1.09
N TYR A 125 -4.62 12.54 -0.94
CA TYR A 125 -3.32 11.87 -1.02
C TYR A 125 -3.18 10.99 -2.27
N ASP A 126 -4.15 11.03 -3.19
CA ASP A 126 -4.22 10.15 -4.37
C ASP A 126 -4.18 8.65 -4.02
N ILE A 127 -4.73 8.29 -2.86
CA ILE A 127 -4.84 6.90 -2.38
C ILE A 127 -6.27 6.40 -2.60
N GLU A 128 -6.40 5.13 -2.99
CA GLU A 128 -7.69 4.43 -3.07
C GLU A 128 -7.75 3.25 -2.09
N ALA A 129 -8.89 3.06 -1.42
CA ALA A 129 -9.13 1.84 -0.65
C ALA A 129 -9.90 0.83 -1.51
N GLN A 130 -9.26 -0.28 -1.84
CA GLN A 130 -9.85 -1.35 -2.65
C GLN A 130 -10.20 -2.56 -1.79
N HIS A 131 -11.34 -3.18 -2.11
CA HIS A 131 -11.66 -4.49 -1.55
C HIS A 131 -10.68 -5.54 -2.10
N ARG A 132 -10.37 -6.60 -1.35
CA ARG A 132 -9.45 -7.66 -1.81
C ARG A 132 -9.81 -8.23 -3.19
N ASP A 133 -11.11 -8.46 -3.44
CA ASP A 133 -11.58 -9.10 -4.69
C ASP A 133 -11.47 -8.13 -5.87
N GLU A 134 -11.70 -6.84 -5.59
CA GLU A 134 -11.54 -5.73 -6.55
C GLU A 134 -10.05 -5.53 -6.89
N PHE A 135 -9.18 -5.52 -5.87
CA PHE A 135 -7.74 -5.44 -6.03
C PHE A 135 -7.19 -6.56 -6.93
N VAL A 136 -7.62 -7.80 -6.67
CA VAL A 136 -7.19 -8.96 -7.46
C VAL A 136 -7.70 -8.86 -8.90
N SER A 137 -8.96 -8.47 -9.10
CA SER A 137 -9.53 -8.28 -10.44
C SER A 137 -8.78 -7.20 -11.23
N ASN A 138 -8.53 -6.05 -10.60
CA ASN A 138 -7.78 -4.95 -11.19
C ASN A 138 -6.34 -5.37 -11.52
N LEU A 139 -5.70 -6.19 -10.68
CA LEU A 139 -4.36 -6.69 -10.92
C LEU A 139 -4.27 -7.58 -12.17
N PHE A 140 -5.31 -8.37 -12.47
CA PHE A 140 -5.39 -9.18 -13.69
C PHE A 140 -5.75 -8.35 -14.93
N ASP A 141 -6.59 -7.32 -14.77
CA ASP A 141 -6.92 -6.39 -15.85
C ASP A 141 -5.74 -5.50 -16.27
N LEU A 142 -4.74 -5.34 -15.39
CA LEU A 142 -3.53 -4.55 -15.65
C LEU A 142 -2.50 -5.25 -16.56
N ASP A 143 -2.78 -6.45 -17.09
CA ASP A 143 -1.89 -7.13 -18.04
C ASP A 143 -1.96 -6.48 -19.46
N PRO A 144 -0.86 -5.94 -20.01
CA PRO A 144 -0.83 -5.36 -21.36
C PRO A 144 -0.63 -6.42 -22.46
N ALA A 145 -1.07 -7.66 -22.25
CA ALA A 145 -0.99 -8.73 -23.26
C ALA A 145 -2.20 -8.66 -24.20
N GLY A 146 -2.22 -7.67 -25.09
CA GLY A 146 -3.28 -7.55 -26.11
C GLY A 146 -3.09 -6.50 -27.20
N SER A 147 -1.93 -5.86 -27.33
CA SER A 147 -1.67 -4.89 -28.41
C SER A 147 -0.27 -5.06 -28.99
N GLY A 148 0.00 -6.26 -29.51
CA GLY A 148 1.23 -6.52 -30.24
C GLY A 148 1.27 -7.91 -30.83
N LEU A 149 0.64 -8.09 -32.00
CA LEU A 149 1.18 -8.84 -33.14
C LEU A 149 0.22 -8.76 -34.34
N CYS A 150 0.67 -8.02 -35.35
CA CYS A 150 0.20 -8.11 -36.73
C CYS A 150 0.75 -9.40 -37.35
N GLY A 151 -0.07 -10.11 -38.15
CA GLY A 151 0.42 -10.97 -39.23
C GLY A 151 0.12 -12.48 -39.12
N SER A 152 -1.10 -12.90 -39.40
CA SER A 152 -1.40 -13.87 -40.46
C SER A 152 -2.91 -14.14 -40.52
N THR A 153 -3.51 -13.85 -41.68
CA THR A 153 -4.78 -14.45 -42.05
C THR A 153 -4.59 -15.95 -42.24
N PRO A 154 -5.60 -16.75 -41.89
CA PRO A 154 -6.03 -17.77 -42.84
C PRO A 154 -7.53 -17.70 -43.12
N THR A 155 -7.77 -17.68 -44.43
CA THR A 155 -8.94 -17.99 -45.24
C THR A 155 -10.09 -18.76 -44.55
N LYS A 156 -11.32 -18.27 -44.81
CA LYS A 156 -12.63 -18.90 -44.58
C LYS A 156 -12.67 -20.41 -44.86
N THR A 157 -13.37 -21.16 -44.02
CA THR A 157 -14.51 -22.02 -44.43
C THR A 157 -15.49 -22.16 -43.24
N ALA A 158 -16.79 -22.17 -43.55
CA ALA A 158 -17.97 -22.17 -42.67
C ALA A 158 -18.03 -23.40 -41.73
N GLU A 159 -18.75 -23.44 -40.60
CA GLU A 159 -20.21 -23.37 -40.42
C GLU A 159 -20.58 -23.32 -38.92
N GLY A 160 -21.72 -22.69 -38.58
CA GLY A 160 -22.63 -23.25 -37.56
C GLY A 160 -22.65 -22.65 -36.15
N ALA A 161 -23.64 -21.77 -35.91
CA ALA A 161 -24.42 -21.57 -34.68
C ALA A 161 -23.71 -21.01 -33.42
N ALA A 162 -24.31 -20.25 -32.51
CA ALA A 162 -25.47 -19.37 -32.40
C ALA A 162 -25.42 -18.80 -30.96
N HIS A 163 -26.05 -17.64 -30.73
CA HIS A 163 -26.25 -16.97 -29.42
C HIS A 163 -25.00 -16.27 -28.84
N GLY A 164 -24.92 -14.96 -28.71
CA GLY A 164 -25.94 -13.92 -28.65
C GLY A 164 -25.78 -13.19 -27.32
N TYR A 165 -25.09 -12.04 -27.31
CA TYR A 165 -25.34 -10.90 -26.42
C TYR A 165 -24.63 -9.66 -27.01
N GLN A 166 -25.43 -8.74 -27.53
CA GLN A 166 -25.02 -7.42 -28.02
C GLN A 166 -25.01 -6.40 -26.86
N HIS A 167 -23.96 -5.58 -26.84
CA HIS A 167 -23.85 -4.15 -26.46
C HIS A 167 -24.41 -3.66 -25.10
N LEU A 168 -23.82 -2.74 -24.30
CA LEU A 168 -22.62 -1.84 -24.18
C LEU A 168 -22.90 -0.97 -22.91
N PRO A 169 -22.08 0.01 -22.44
CA PRO A 169 -20.64 0.28 -22.59
C PRO A 169 -19.90 0.53 -21.24
N ARG A 170 -18.57 0.35 -21.22
CA ARG A 170 -17.64 1.17 -20.39
C ARG A 170 -17.26 2.40 -21.25
N PRO A 171 -17.05 3.62 -20.69
CA PRO A 171 -15.77 3.90 -20.02
C PRO A 171 -15.81 4.94 -18.88
N TYR A 172 -14.91 4.80 -17.90
CA TYR A 172 -14.31 5.98 -17.27
C TYR A 172 -12.85 5.68 -16.94
N VAL A 173 -11.98 6.14 -17.84
CA VAL A 173 -10.54 6.30 -17.60
C VAL A 173 -10.34 7.81 -17.49
N SER A 174 -10.08 8.32 -16.28
CA SER A 174 -9.65 9.70 -16.11
C SER A 174 -8.14 9.74 -16.03
N THR A 175 -7.53 9.97 -17.18
CA THR A 175 -6.13 10.36 -17.32
C THR A 175 -6.02 11.86 -17.03
N ARG A 176 -5.32 12.26 -15.96
CA ARG A 176 -4.61 13.55 -15.90
C ARG A 176 -3.30 13.41 -15.12
N PHE A 177 -2.27 12.96 -15.82
CA PHE A 177 -0.89 13.34 -15.49
C PHE A 177 -0.66 14.74 -16.08
N GLY A 178 -0.66 15.76 -15.22
CA GLY A 178 -0.23 17.11 -15.56
C GLY A 178 1.26 17.27 -15.26
N SER A 179 2.07 17.43 -16.29
CA SER A 179 3.46 17.88 -16.17
C SER A 179 3.50 19.32 -15.67
N VAL A 180 4.15 19.57 -14.53
CA VAL A 180 4.59 20.92 -14.17
C VAL A 180 6.12 20.95 -14.20
N SER A 181 6.60 21.77 -15.13
CA SER A 181 7.99 22.09 -15.39
C SER A 181 8.67 22.78 -14.21
N GLN A 182 9.98 22.51 -14.10
CA GLN A 182 10.95 23.25 -13.31
C GLN A 182 10.83 24.77 -13.49
N SER A 183 10.85 25.50 -12.38
CA SER A 183 11.47 26.83 -12.30
C SER A 183 12.25 26.93 -10.99
N ALA A 184 13.56 27.12 -11.15
CA ALA A 184 14.49 27.45 -10.09
C ALA A 184 14.27 28.90 -9.65
N GLU A 185 14.35 29.15 -8.34
CA GLU A 185 14.64 30.49 -7.83
C GLU A 185 15.62 30.41 -6.67
N ARG A 186 16.70 31.17 -6.81
CA ARG A 186 17.88 31.25 -5.95
C ARG A 186 17.75 32.50 -5.06
N LEU A 187 18.01 32.31 -3.76
CA LEU A 187 18.70 33.22 -2.81
C LEU A 187 17.96 34.52 -2.38
N PRO A 188 18.21 35.07 -1.16
CA PRO A 188 19.53 35.21 -0.55
C PRO A 188 19.71 34.87 0.94
N THR A 189 20.99 34.65 1.24
CA THR A 189 21.74 34.90 2.49
C THR A 189 21.24 36.10 3.30
N ASP A 190 20.99 35.95 4.61
CA ASP A 190 21.88 36.46 5.67
C ASP A 190 21.38 36.15 7.10
N ALA A 191 22.34 36.11 8.02
CA ALA A 191 22.25 36.37 9.46
C ALA A 191 21.36 35.51 10.39
N LEU A 192 21.99 34.59 11.13
CA LEU A 192 22.31 34.87 12.54
C LEU A 192 23.43 33.95 13.05
N ARG A 193 24.62 34.54 13.22
CA ARG A 193 25.63 34.10 14.19
C ARG A 193 25.19 34.53 15.59
N ARG A 194 25.40 33.64 16.56
CA ARG A 194 25.77 33.83 17.99
C ARG A 194 25.23 32.63 18.76
N ASP A 195 25.91 31.96 19.66
CA ASP A 195 27.32 31.87 20.03
C ASP A 195 27.47 30.48 20.66
N THR A 196 28.60 29.85 20.38
CA THR A 196 29.17 28.75 21.16
C THR A 196 29.40 29.17 22.61
N GLU A 197 29.00 28.34 23.57
CA GLU A 197 29.91 27.93 24.65
C GLU A 197 29.42 26.66 25.35
N ALA A 198 30.40 25.82 25.68
CA ALA A 198 30.26 24.45 26.09
C ALA A 198 30.56 24.30 27.59
N THR A 199 30.06 23.20 28.15
CA THR A 199 30.69 22.40 29.21
C THR A 199 30.84 23.04 30.60
N THR A 200 30.22 22.44 31.62
CA THR A 200 30.94 21.72 32.68
C THR A 200 29.97 21.04 33.66
N THR A 201 30.21 19.75 33.83
CA THR A 201 29.82 18.78 34.85
C THR A 201 29.84 19.31 36.29
N HIS A 202 28.83 19.03 37.11
CA HIS A 202 29.09 18.55 38.48
C HIS A 202 27.90 17.84 39.14
N THR A 203 28.15 16.55 39.41
CA THR A 203 27.59 15.70 40.47
C THR A 203 27.47 16.43 41.81
N HIS A 204 26.30 16.37 42.48
CA HIS A 204 26.24 16.01 43.90
C HIS A 204 24.83 15.64 44.39
N GLN A 205 24.73 14.37 44.76
CA GLN A 205 23.88 13.75 45.77
C GLN A 205 23.91 14.53 47.09
N THR A 206 22.78 14.71 47.81
CA THR A 206 22.61 14.47 49.27
C THR A 206 21.12 14.61 49.68
N ARG A 207 20.69 13.68 50.52
CA ARG A 207 19.43 13.59 51.29
C ARG A 207 19.13 14.85 52.13
N HIS A 208 17.84 15.14 52.35
CA HIS A 208 17.26 15.17 53.70
C HIS A 208 15.75 14.96 53.65
#